data_AF-X0TQF8-F1
#
_entry.id   AF-X0TQF8-F1
#
_cell.length_a   1.000
_cell.length_b   1.000
_cell.length_c   1.000
_cell.angle_alpha   90.00
_cell.angle_beta   90.00
_cell.angle_gamma   90.00
#
_symmetry.space_group_name_H-M   'P 1'
#
loop_
_entity.id
_entity.type
_entity.pdbx_description
1 polymer ?
#
loop_
_entity_poly.entity_id
_entity_poly.type
_entity_poly.pdbx_seq_one_letter_code
_entity_poly.pdbx_strand_id
1 'polypeptide(L)'
;MEGKMNKKIFLLVFTLMFLALPLVSADLNLDNVLQESPSLGNGDYPHIEIVNLFGLGDTIWSGDITSHTDTCGPSCVSEFTVDLKEGKSLADEITFYTLQEDGKTWVEQEIRNYNIKYLNKSIWYYYELGTPLPKDIYTV
;
A
#
# COMPACT_ATOMS: atom_id res chain seq x y z
N MET A 1 4.86 53.08 -20.92
CA MET A 1 4.24 52.44 -22.09
C MET A 1 3.68 51.11 -21.62
N GLU A 2 2.37 51.04 -21.37
CA GLU A 2 1.71 49.78 -21.02
C GLU A 2 1.56 48.94 -22.30
N GLY A 3 2.35 47.88 -22.40
CA GLY A 3 2.25 46.92 -23.49
C GLY A 3 0.94 46.13 -23.37
N LYS A 4 -0.08 46.52 -24.13
CA LYS A 4 -1.35 45.81 -24.22
C LYS A 4 -1.10 44.46 -24.89
N MET A 5 -1.00 43.39 -24.10
CA MET A 5 -0.81 42.04 -24.62
C MET A 5 -2.00 41.65 -25.49
N ASN A 6 -1.72 41.17 -26.70
CA ASN A 6 -2.76 40.77 -27.66
C ASN A 6 -3.57 39.60 -27.10
N LYS A 7 -4.91 39.73 -27.08
CA LYS A 7 -5.82 38.70 -26.55
C LYS A 7 -5.59 37.31 -27.16
N LYS A 8 -5.16 37.22 -28.42
CA LYS A 8 -4.85 35.94 -29.08
C LYS A 8 -3.58 35.30 -28.51
N ILE A 9 -2.58 36.10 -28.18
CA ILE A 9 -1.33 35.65 -27.57
C ILE A 9 -1.59 35.20 -26.13
N PHE A 10 -2.40 35.95 -25.39
CA PHE A 10 -2.79 35.56 -24.03
C PHE A 10 -3.54 34.22 -24.01
N LEU A 11 -4.52 34.04 -24.91
CA LEU A 11 -5.26 32.78 -25.02
C LEU A 11 -4.33 31.61 -25.34
N LEU A 12 -3.41 31.80 -26.29
CA LEU A 12 -2.47 30.76 -26.71
C LEU A 12 -1.49 30.36 -25.59
N VAL A 13 -0.96 31.34 -24.84
CA VAL A 13 -0.09 31.07 -23.67
C VAL A 13 -0.87 30.34 -22.58
N PHE A 14 -2.12 30.74 -22.32
CA PHE A 14 -2.97 30.10 -21.34
C PHE A 14 -3.31 28.65 -21.72
N THR A 15 -3.65 28.38 -22.99
CA THR A 15 -3.91 27.02 -23.48
C THR A 15 -2.65 26.15 -23.44
N LEU A 16 -1.47 26.70 -23.77
CA LEU A 16 -0.19 25.98 -23.67
C LEU A 16 0.18 25.64 -22.22
N MET A 17 -0.09 26.54 -21.25
CA MET A 17 0.07 26.21 -19.83
C MET A 17 -0.84 25.05 -19.43
N PHE A 18 -2.12 25.06 -19.83
CA PHE A 18 -3.06 23.97 -19.52
C PHE A 18 -2.70 22.64 -20.19
N LEU A 19 -2.15 22.68 -21.41
CA LEU A 19 -1.63 21.50 -22.12
C LEU A 19 -0.33 20.94 -21.53
N ALA A 20 0.43 21.75 -20.81
CA ALA A 20 1.67 21.33 -20.14
C ALA A 20 1.45 20.72 -18.74
N LEU A 21 0.30 21.00 -18.10
CA LEU A 21 -0.06 20.40 -16.80
C LEU A 21 -0.03 18.86 -16.75
N PRO A 22 -0.54 18.11 -17.76
CA PRO A 22 -0.50 16.64 -17.72
C PRO A 22 0.90 16.03 -17.90
N LEU A 23 1.94 16.83 -18.18
CA LEU A 23 3.32 16.34 -18.30
C LEU A 23 4.07 16.29 -16.96
N VAL A 24 3.57 16.97 -15.93
CA VAL A 24 4.18 16.97 -14.58
C VAL A 24 3.64 15.85 -13.69
N SER A 25 2.53 15.22 -14.09
CA SER A 25 1.87 14.15 -13.33
C SER A 25 2.41 12.75 -13.62
N ALA A 26 3.33 12.58 -14.57
CA ALA A 26 3.81 11.25 -14.99
C ALA A 26 4.95 10.68 -14.11
N ASP A 27 5.65 11.51 -13.33
CA ASP A 27 6.82 11.12 -12.52
C ASP A 27 6.58 11.21 -11.00
N LEU A 28 5.38 11.64 -10.62
CA LEU A 28 4.93 11.61 -9.24
C LEU A 28 4.22 10.28 -9.04
N ASN A 29 4.86 9.36 -8.31
CA ASN A 29 4.35 8.06 -7.90
C ASN A 29 3.20 8.21 -6.86
N LEU A 30 2.25 9.11 -7.14
CA LEU A 30 1.10 9.47 -6.32
C LEU A 30 -0.02 8.44 -6.43
N ASP A 31 0.15 7.38 -7.23
CA ASP A 31 -0.90 6.41 -7.48
C ASP A 31 -1.28 5.67 -6.21
N ASN A 32 -0.30 5.31 -5.38
CA ASN A 32 -0.53 4.58 -4.13
C ASN A 32 0.21 5.25 -2.98
N VAL A 33 -0.52 5.70 -1.96
CA VAL A 33 0.05 6.36 -0.78
C VAL A 33 -0.18 5.50 0.45
N LEU A 34 0.90 5.24 1.18
CA LEU A 34 0.87 4.62 2.50
C LEU A 34 0.33 5.62 3.52
N GLN A 35 -0.70 5.24 4.26
CA GLN A 35 -1.25 6.00 5.38
C GLN A 35 -1.19 5.16 6.65
N GLU A 36 -0.78 5.78 7.74
CA GLU A 36 -0.76 5.18 9.07
C GLU A 36 -1.86 5.82 9.92
N SER A 37 -2.70 4.98 10.54
CA SER A 37 -3.80 5.39 11.40
C SER A 37 -3.63 4.81 12.81
N PRO A 38 -2.86 5.47 13.69
CA PRO A 38 -2.60 4.98 15.05
C PRO A 38 -3.87 4.74 15.87
N SER A 39 -4.94 5.52 15.63
CA SER A 39 -6.21 5.40 16.36
C SER A 39 -7.06 4.18 15.97
N LEU A 40 -6.79 3.55 14.83
CA LEU A 40 -7.50 2.37 14.34
C LEU A 40 -6.72 1.07 14.58
N GLY A 41 -5.47 1.18 15.01
CA GLY A 41 -4.60 0.04 15.26
C GLY A 41 -4.89 -0.69 16.58
N ASN A 42 -4.15 -1.76 16.84
CA ASN A 42 -4.34 -2.62 18.01
C ASN A 42 -3.57 -2.14 19.26
N GLY A 43 -3.47 -0.83 19.46
CA GLY A 43 -2.74 -0.19 20.56
C GLY A 43 -1.24 -0.03 20.29
N ASP A 44 -0.52 -1.14 20.14
CA ASP A 44 0.95 -1.14 20.00
C ASP A 44 1.42 -0.94 18.56
N TYR A 45 0.55 -1.19 17.58
CA TYR A 45 0.83 -1.05 16.15
C TYR A 45 -0.24 -0.22 15.46
N PRO A 46 0.13 0.75 14.61
CA PRO A 46 -0.83 1.51 13.83
C PRO A 46 -1.50 0.61 12.77
N HIS A 47 -2.75 0.94 12.46
CA HIS A 47 -3.40 0.40 11.26
C HIS A 47 -2.74 1.00 10.02
N ILE A 48 -2.47 0.19 9.00
CA ILE A 48 -1.79 0.62 7.78
C ILE A 48 -2.76 0.51 6.61
N GLU A 49 -2.85 1.55 5.79
CA GLU A 49 -3.64 1.57 4.57
C GLU A 49 -2.78 1.98 3.37
N ILE A 50 -3.08 1.41 2.20
CA ILE A 50 -2.60 1.91 0.93
C ILE A 50 -3.80 2.46 0.18
N VAL A 51 -3.78 3.77 -0.07
CA VAL A 51 -4.88 4.51 -0.68
C VAL A 51 -4.49 4.92 -2.09
N ASN A 52 -5.40 4.68 -3.04
CA ASN A 52 -5.22 5.11 -4.41
C ASN A 52 -5.71 6.56 -4.60
N LEU A 53 -4.80 7.51 -4.86
CA LEU A 53 -5.18 8.92 -5.02
C LEU A 53 -5.79 9.23 -6.40
N PHE A 54 -5.45 8.47 -7.44
CA PHE A 54 -6.06 8.64 -8.78
C PHE A 54 -7.46 8.04 -8.85
N GLY A 55 -7.75 7.03 -8.03
CA GLY A 55 -9.04 6.39 -7.80
C GLY A 55 -9.87 7.08 -6.73
N LEU A 56 -9.80 8.41 -6.62
CA LEU A 56 -10.61 9.24 -5.70
C LEU A 56 -10.41 8.97 -4.19
N GLY A 57 -9.33 8.28 -3.80
CA GLY A 57 -9.03 7.99 -2.40
C GLY A 57 -9.55 6.63 -1.92
N ASP A 58 -9.85 5.71 -2.82
CA ASP A 58 -10.23 4.35 -2.45
C ASP A 58 -9.06 3.59 -1.80
N THR A 59 -9.32 2.95 -0.67
CA THR A 59 -8.36 2.04 0.00
C THR A 59 -8.26 0.74 -0.80
N ILE A 60 -7.10 0.43 -1.35
CA ILE A 60 -6.87 -0.81 -2.12
C ILE A 60 -6.37 -1.95 -1.24
N TRP A 61 -5.76 -1.61 -0.10
CA TRP A 61 -5.20 -2.53 0.86
C TRP A 61 -5.27 -1.90 2.25
N SER A 62 -5.61 -2.71 3.25
CA SER A 62 -5.51 -2.32 4.66
C SER A 62 -5.00 -3.50 5.48
N GLY A 63 -4.25 -3.23 6.55
CA GLY A 63 -3.71 -4.30 7.37
C GLY A 63 -3.36 -3.91 8.80
N ASP A 64 -3.40 -4.91 9.67
CA ASP A 64 -3.19 -4.81 11.10
C ASP A 64 -2.25 -5.90 11.60
N ILE A 65 -1.31 -5.52 12.47
CA ILE A 65 -0.61 -6.49 13.31
C ILE A 65 -1.57 -6.86 14.44
N THR A 66 -2.11 -8.07 14.38
CA THR A 66 -3.08 -8.57 15.36
C THR A 66 -2.41 -9.18 16.58
N SER A 67 -1.21 -9.74 16.40
CA SER A 67 -0.40 -10.26 17.49
C SER A 67 1.08 -10.13 17.14
N HIS A 68 1.90 -9.80 18.12
CA HIS A 68 3.35 -9.80 17.99
C HIS A 68 3.97 -10.26 19.30
N THR A 69 5.09 -10.97 19.19
CA THR A 69 5.88 -11.36 20.37
C THR A 69 7.04 -10.38 20.51
N ASP A 70 6.95 -9.45 21.47
CA ASP A 70 7.95 -8.39 21.67
C ASP A 70 9.35 -8.90 22.00
N THR A 71 9.45 -10.08 22.62
CA THR A 71 10.73 -10.65 23.03
C THR A 71 10.84 -12.10 22.59
N CYS A 72 11.86 -12.39 21.79
CA CYS A 72 12.09 -13.74 21.29
C CYS A 72 12.90 -14.57 22.27
N GLY A 73 12.27 -15.64 22.77
CA GLY A 73 12.97 -16.77 23.37
C GLY A 73 13.35 -17.81 22.30
N PRO A 74 12.95 -19.07 22.42
CA PRO A 74 13.20 -20.09 21.38
C PRO A 74 12.30 -19.95 20.14
N SER A 75 11.20 -19.20 20.23
CA SER A 75 10.26 -18.95 19.13
C SER A 75 9.63 -17.57 19.26
N CYS A 76 9.33 -16.94 18.13
CA CYS A 76 8.60 -15.70 18.01
C CYS A 76 7.52 -15.86 16.96
N VAL A 77 6.36 -15.26 17.21
CA VAL A 77 5.24 -15.27 16.28
C VAL A 77 4.75 -13.84 16.10
N SER A 78 4.46 -13.49 14.85
CA SER A 78 3.71 -12.30 14.51
C SER A 78 2.56 -12.73 13.62
N GLU A 79 1.37 -12.23 13.92
CA GLU A 79 0.18 -12.39 13.11
C GLU A 79 -0.17 -11.05 12.50
N PHE A 80 -0.38 -11.08 11.19
CA PHE A 80 -0.69 -9.92 10.39
C PHE A 80 -1.94 -10.23 9.57
N THR A 81 -2.95 -9.37 9.70
CA THR A 81 -4.20 -9.48 8.97
C THR A 81 -4.22 -8.44 7.87
N VAL A 82 -4.60 -8.88 6.67
CA VAL A 82 -4.71 -8.03 5.48
C VAL A 82 -6.11 -8.16 4.93
N ASP A 83 -6.73 -7.01 4.67
CA ASP A 83 -7.95 -6.90 3.89
C ASP A 83 -7.62 -6.36 2.50
N LEU A 84 -7.92 -7.15 1.48
CA LEU A 84 -7.88 -6.70 0.09
C LEU A 84 -9.26 -6.23 -0.34
N LYS A 85 -9.33 -5.05 -0.95
CA LYS A 85 -10.58 -4.53 -1.53
C LYS A 85 -10.71 -4.85 -3.02
N GLU A 86 -9.66 -5.38 -3.65
CA GLU A 86 -9.66 -5.79 -5.06
C GLU A 86 -9.36 -7.29 -5.25
N GLY A 87 -9.91 -7.85 -6.33
CA GLY A 87 -9.73 -9.23 -6.74
C GLY A 87 -8.39 -9.56 -7.39
N LYS A 88 -7.29 -9.37 -6.67
CA LYS A 88 -5.93 -9.65 -7.13
C LYS A 88 -5.27 -10.75 -6.28
N SER A 89 -4.09 -11.21 -6.69
CA SER A 89 -3.23 -12.04 -5.85
C SER A 89 -3.01 -11.35 -4.50
N LEU A 90 -3.07 -12.10 -3.40
CA LEU A 90 -2.82 -11.56 -2.05
C LEU A 90 -1.36 -11.10 -1.90
N ALA A 91 -0.44 -11.90 -2.42
CA ALA A 91 0.97 -11.60 -2.51
C ALA A 91 1.57 -12.46 -3.63
N ASP A 92 2.55 -11.90 -4.34
CA ASP A 92 3.36 -12.61 -5.33
C ASP A 92 4.73 -13.01 -4.75
N GLU A 93 5.32 -12.14 -3.92
CA GLU A 93 6.59 -12.35 -3.25
C GLU A 93 6.53 -11.78 -1.82
N ILE A 94 7.22 -12.43 -0.88
CA ILE A 94 7.38 -11.94 0.49
C ILE A 94 8.86 -11.93 0.83
N THR A 95 9.35 -10.75 1.21
CA THR A 95 10.73 -10.54 1.65
C THR A 95 10.72 -9.99 3.08
N PHE A 96 11.64 -10.47 3.90
CA PHE A 96 11.75 -10.05 5.29
C PHE A 96 13.04 -9.28 5.50
N TYR A 97 12.97 -8.23 6.30
CA TYR A 97 14.11 -7.38 6.61
C TYR A 97 14.23 -7.17 8.11
N THR A 98 15.46 -7.08 8.60
CA THR A 98 15.76 -6.66 9.97
C THR A 98 16.46 -5.30 9.94
N LEU A 99 15.91 -4.35 10.70
CA LEU A 99 16.55 -3.07 10.99
C LEU A 99 17.76 -3.30 11.91
N GLN A 100 18.92 -2.88 11.45
CA GLN A 100 20.17 -3.01 12.20
C GLN A 100 20.22 -2.01 13.36
N GLU A 101 21.17 -2.21 14.28
CA GLU A 101 21.35 -1.36 15.49
C GLU A 101 21.56 0.13 15.17
N ASP A 102 22.00 0.46 13.95
CA ASP A 102 22.14 1.84 13.48
C ASP A 102 20.81 2.58 13.25
N GLY A 103 19.69 1.84 13.32
CA GLY A 103 18.33 2.36 13.15
C GLY A 103 18.03 2.86 11.73
N LYS A 104 18.88 2.56 10.74
CA LYS A 104 18.75 3.07 9.36
C LYS A 104 18.92 2.00 8.30
N THR A 105 19.70 0.97 8.59
CA THR A 105 20.05 -0.07 7.62
C THR A 105 19.08 -1.23 7.76
N TRP A 106 18.41 -1.58 6.67
CA TRP A 106 17.58 -2.77 6.57
C TRP A 106 18.36 -3.87 5.84
N VAL A 107 18.44 -5.05 6.44
CA VAL A 107 19.13 -6.21 5.86
C VAL A 107 18.13 -7.34 5.68
N GLU A 108 18.02 -7.84 4.45
CA GLU A 108 17.18 -8.98 4.13
C GLU A 108 17.55 -10.20 4.98
N GLN A 109 16.54 -10.92 5.47
CA GLN A 109 16.69 -12.10 6.31
C GLN A 109 16.04 -13.32 5.66
N GLU A 110 16.70 -14.46 5.81
CA GLU A 110 16.07 -15.74 5.56
C GLU A 110 15.15 -16.10 6.75
N ILE A 111 13.84 -16.06 6.52
CA ILE A 111 12.87 -16.57 7.50
C ILE A 111 12.74 -18.09 7.40
N ARG A 112 12.74 -18.75 8.56
CA ARG A 112 12.71 -20.22 8.67
C ARG A 112 11.36 -20.84 8.36
N ASN A 113 10.24 -20.13 8.59
CA ASN A 113 8.89 -20.60 8.29
C ASN A 113 7.87 -19.44 8.33
N TYR A 114 6.97 -19.37 7.35
CA TYR A 114 5.78 -18.51 7.37
C TYR A 114 4.62 -19.23 6.67
N ASN A 115 3.38 -18.86 6.99
CA ASN A 115 2.20 -19.40 6.34
C ASN A 115 1.21 -18.27 6.07
N ILE A 116 0.60 -18.29 4.89
CA ILE A 116 -0.43 -17.34 4.51
C ILE A 116 -1.75 -18.11 4.44
N LYS A 117 -2.81 -17.52 5.00
CA LYS A 117 -4.15 -18.09 4.96
C LYS A 117 -5.16 -17.01 4.63
N TYR A 118 -6.22 -17.39 3.93
CA TYR A 118 -7.37 -16.52 3.70
C TYR A 118 -8.64 -17.16 4.28
N LEU A 119 -9.59 -16.32 4.69
CA LEU A 119 -10.87 -16.73 5.23
C LEU A 119 -11.95 -16.64 4.13
N ASN A 120 -12.65 -17.75 3.86
CA ASN A 120 -13.82 -17.77 2.97
C ASN A 120 -14.97 -18.51 3.66
N LYS A 121 -16.14 -17.87 3.79
CA LYS A 121 -17.35 -18.46 4.40
C LYS A 121 -17.06 -19.13 5.75
N SER A 122 -16.27 -18.44 6.59
CA SER A 122 -15.85 -18.90 7.92
C SER A 122 -14.89 -20.11 7.94
N ILE A 123 -14.28 -20.47 6.80
CA ILE A 123 -13.30 -21.54 6.69
C ILE A 123 -11.95 -20.94 6.25
N TRP A 124 -10.87 -21.33 6.93
CA TRP A 124 -9.51 -20.91 6.59
C TRP A 124 -8.88 -21.85 5.56
N TYR A 125 -8.30 -21.26 4.52
CA TYR A 125 -7.58 -21.97 3.45
C TYR A 125 -6.14 -21.49 3.39
N TYR A 126 -5.22 -22.40 3.09
CA TYR A 126 -3.82 -22.03 2.82
C TYR A 126 -3.73 -21.32 1.48
N TYR A 127 -2.92 -20.26 1.44
CA TYR A 127 -2.64 -19.49 0.24
C TYR A 127 -1.25 -19.82 -0.27
N GLU A 128 -1.16 -20.11 -1.57
CA GLU A 128 0.10 -20.26 -2.28
C GLU A 128 0.44 -18.93 -2.99
N LEU A 129 1.69 -18.47 -2.88
CA LEU A 129 2.12 -17.21 -3.49
C LEU A 129 1.85 -17.17 -5.00
N GLY A 130 1.42 -16.02 -5.48
CA GLY A 130 1.07 -15.79 -6.89
C GLY A 130 -0.24 -16.42 -7.35
N THR A 131 -0.98 -17.12 -6.48
CA THR A 131 -2.28 -17.68 -6.86
C THR A 131 -3.39 -16.62 -6.79
N PRO A 132 -4.22 -16.45 -7.84
CA PRO A 132 -5.33 -15.51 -7.78
C PRO A 132 -6.35 -15.93 -6.73
N LEU A 133 -6.85 -14.98 -5.93
CA LEU A 133 -7.94 -15.26 -5.00
C LEU A 133 -9.25 -15.58 -5.75
N PRO A 134 -9.99 -16.62 -5.34
CA PRO A 134 -11.33 -16.87 -5.85
C PRO A 134 -12.25 -15.64 -5.75
N LYS A 135 -12.99 -15.38 -6.84
CA LYS A 135 -13.87 -14.20 -6.99
C LYS A 135 -14.99 -14.10 -5.94
N ASP A 136 -15.29 -15.17 -5.22
CA ASP A 136 -16.35 -15.25 -4.22
C ASP A 136 -15.88 -14.94 -2.78
N ILE A 137 -14.60 -14.59 -2.60
CA ILE A 137 -13.99 -14.30 -1.28
C ILE A 137 -14.06 -12.82 -0.94
N TYR A 138 -14.11 -11.94 -1.94
CA TYR A 138 -14.17 -10.49 -1.76
C TYR A 138 -15.47 -9.95 -2.36
N THR A 139 -16.09 -9.00 -1.65
CA THR A 139 -17.19 -8.19 -2.18
C THR A 139 -16.57 -6.90 -2.71
N VAL A 140 -16.75 -6.63 -4.01
CA VAL A 140 -16.45 -5.33 -4.64
C VAL A 140 -17.54 -4.34 -4.26
#